data_AF-A0A9D2P8W5-F1
#
_entry.id   AF-A0A9D2P8W5-F1
#
_cell.length_a   1.000
_cell.length_b   1.000
_cell.length_c   1.000
_cell.angle_alpha   90.00
_cell.angle_beta   90.00
_cell.angle_gamma   90.00
#
_symmetry.space_group_name_H-M   'P 1'
#
loop_
_entity.id
_entity.type
_entity.pdbx_description
1 polymer ?
#
loop_
_entity_poly.entity_id
_entity_poly.type
_entity_poly.pdbx_seq_one_letter_code
_entity_poly.pdbx_strand_id
1 'polypeptide(L)'
;MATKYIFVTGGVVSGLGKGITAASLGRLLKCRGLKVASQKLDPYVNVDPGTMSPLQHGEVFVTDDGTETDLDLGHYERFIDENLNKYSNLTTGKVYWNVLNKERQGAYLGQTVQIIPHITNEIKSYIYNLAASTEADVVITEIGGTTGDIESQPFLEAIRQVGIEQGHENCCYIHVVLVPYISGSNEYKSKPAQHSVKELQGMGISPDIIILRADGSVGSDIRRKISTFCNVKPECVIENLTMPSLYQCPLMLHSNGLDDVVVEKLSLDVPAADLTEWKDVVARIASRSRTCTIALVGKYVKLHDAYLSVMESLYHAGFENDSQVEIKWVDSEELRTDADCAAAFCDVDGIIVPGGFGDRGIEGMVAAARWAREHEVPYFGICLGMQIMVIEFARGVLGYADANSSEFTPDGAHNVIALMADQQGNIPKGGTMRLGKYPCKVAPGTKMAACYGEDLIWERHRHRYEFNNEFRAEMEAAGLVISGTSPDGRLVETVELPGRPFHLGAQFHPEFKSRPNRAHPLFKAFIAASLQNRKSAGRSSMDPYLAADKKVNR
;
A
#
# COMPACT_ATOMS: atom_id res chain seq x y z
N MET A 1 -11.86 -21.88 18.27
CA MET A 1 -11.65 -22.83 17.15
C MET A 1 -10.13 -22.98 16.97
N ALA A 2 -9.62 -24.10 16.44
CA ALA A 2 -8.21 -24.15 16.03
C ALA A 2 -8.02 -23.25 14.81
N THR A 3 -6.92 -22.49 14.75
CA THR A 3 -6.62 -21.61 13.61
C THR A 3 -6.53 -22.42 12.32
N LYS A 4 -7.15 -21.90 11.26
CA LYS A 4 -7.11 -22.46 9.90
C LYS A 4 -6.09 -21.73 9.04
N TYR A 5 -5.49 -22.42 8.08
CA TYR A 5 -4.47 -21.88 7.20
C TYR A 5 -4.92 -21.94 5.74
N ILE A 6 -4.81 -20.82 5.03
CA ILE A 6 -5.09 -20.72 3.61
C ILE A 6 -3.81 -20.33 2.90
N PHE A 7 -3.36 -21.16 1.97
CA PHE A 7 -2.14 -20.89 1.19
C PHE A 7 -2.51 -20.50 -0.23
N VAL A 8 -2.12 -19.29 -0.64
CA VAL A 8 -2.39 -18.77 -1.99
C VAL A 8 -1.10 -18.81 -2.80
N THR A 9 -1.07 -19.66 -3.81
CA THR A 9 0.06 -19.82 -4.74
C THR A 9 -0.32 -19.32 -6.13
N GLY A 10 0.65 -19.04 -6.99
CA GLY A 10 0.41 -18.59 -8.36
C GLY A 10 1.21 -19.35 -9.37
N GLY A 11 0.67 -19.43 -10.58
CA GLY A 11 1.22 -20.22 -11.66
C GLY A 11 1.16 -19.50 -13.00
N VAL A 12 1.83 -20.07 -14.00
CA VAL A 12 1.91 -19.57 -15.38
C VAL A 12 2.74 -18.28 -15.52
N VAL A 13 2.34 -17.18 -14.88
CA VAL A 13 3.05 -15.89 -14.89
C VAL A 13 2.85 -15.15 -13.56
N SER A 14 3.77 -14.23 -13.23
CA SER A 14 3.60 -13.29 -12.11
C SER A 14 2.58 -12.18 -12.45
N GLY A 15 2.14 -11.41 -11.46
CA GLY A 15 1.22 -10.27 -11.67
C GLY A 15 -0.25 -10.64 -11.92
N LEU A 16 -0.67 -11.89 -11.70
CA LEU A 16 -2.06 -12.33 -11.92
C LEU A 16 -3.08 -11.85 -10.89
N GLY A 17 -2.67 -11.06 -9.89
CA GLY A 17 -3.56 -10.61 -8.82
C GLY A 17 -3.76 -11.64 -7.70
N LYS A 18 -2.70 -12.39 -7.34
CA LYS A 18 -2.68 -13.25 -6.14
C LYS A 18 -3.06 -12.46 -4.89
N GLY A 19 -2.40 -11.32 -4.67
CA GLY A 19 -2.65 -10.44 -3.53
C GLY A 19 -4.08 -9.94 -3.47
N ILE A 20 -4.65 -9.48 -4.59
CA ILE A 20 -6.06 -9.05 -4.65
C ILE A 20 -7.01 -10.21 -4.36
N THR A 21 -6.71 -11.41 -4.83
CA THR A 21 -7.53 -12.61 -4.55
C THR A 21 -7.49 -12.96 -3.06
N ALA A 22 -6.30 -12.97 -2.47
CA ALA A 22 -6.09 -13.22 -1.04
C ALA A 22 -6.76 -12.15 -0.17
N ALA A 23 -6.58 -10.88 -0.51
CA ALA A 23 -7.18 -9.73 0.17
C ALA A 23 -8.71 -9.76 0.09
N SER A 24 -9.27 -10.09 -1.08
CA SER A 24 -10.71 -10.20 -1.29
C SER A 24 -11.30 -11.35 -0.48
N LEU A 25 -10.65 -12.52 -0.47
CA LEU A 25 -11.06 -13.63 0.38
C LEU A 25 -11.01 -13.25 1.86
N GLY A 26 -9.95 -12.59 2.31
CA GLY A 26 -9.85 -12.10 3.68
C GLY A 26 -11.00 -11.17 4.06
N ARG A 27 -11.39 -10.25 3.15
CA ARG A 27 -12.58 -9.40 3.37
C ARG A 27 -13.87 -10.21 3.46
N LEU A 28 -14.06 -11.20 2.59
CA LEU A 28 -15.26 -12.05 2.61
C LEU A 28 -15.36 -12.87 3.91
N LEU A 29 -14.25 -13.44 4.38
CA LEU A 29 -14.20 -14.17 5.65
C LEU A 29 -14.46 -13.24 6.85
N LYS A 30 -13.96 -12.00 6.82
CA LYS A 30 -14.30 -10.99 7.84
C LYS A 30 -15.78 -10.63 7.83
N CYS A 31 -16.39 -10.50 6.66
CA CYS A 31 -17.84 -10.33 6.51
C CYS A 31 -18.67 -11.52 7.04
N ARG A 32 -18.03 -12.67 7.29
CA ARG A 32 -18.62 -13.84 7.97
C ARG A 32 -18.34 -13.87 9.49
N GLY A 33 -17.71 -12.83 10.03
CA GLY A 33 -17.42 -12.70 11.46
C GLY A 33 -16.11 -13.34 11.93
N LEU A 34 -15.21 -13.73 11.01
CA LEU A 34 -13.92 -14.33 11.36
C LEU A 34 -12.84 -13.27 11.58
N LYS A 35 -11.93 -13.54 12.51
CA LYS A 35 -10.67 -12.78 12.65
C LYS A 35 -9.65 -13.32 11.65
N VAL A 36 -9.27 -12.49 10.68
CA VAL A 36 -8.37 -12.88 9.59
C VAL A 36 -7.04 -12.16 9.74
N ALA A 37 -5.93 -12.90 9.64
CA ALA A 37 -4.60 -12.34 9.50
C ALA A 37 -4.02 -12.70 8.13
N SER A 38 -3.24 -11.80 7.54
CA SER A 38 -2.60 -12.02 6.25
C SER A 38 -1.08 -11.94 6.33
N GLN A 39 -0.45 -12.75 5.48
CA GLN A 39 0.99 -12.87 5.35
C GLN A 39 1.40 -12.93 3.88
N LYS A 40 2.51 -12.28 3.54
CA LYS A 40 3.19 -12.43 2.26
C LYS A 40 4.57 -13.05 2.48
N LEU A 41 4.86 -14.13 1.76
CA LEU A 41 6.20 -14.71 1.68
C LEU A 41 6.84 -14.27 0.35
N ASP A 42 7.85 -13.42 0.43
CA ASP A 42 8.54 -12.87 -0.73
C ASP A 42 9.82 -13.65 -1.05
N PRO A 43 9.97 -14.17 -2.27
CA PRO A 43 11.10 -15.03 -2.62
C PRO A 43 12.42 -14.27 -2.84
N TYR A 44 12.40 -12.93 -2.89
CA TYR A 44 13.60 -12.13 -3.09
C TYR A 44 14.56 -12.17 -1.87
N VAL A 45 15.84 -11.92 -2.15
CA VAL A 45 16.94 -12.09 -1.19
C VAL A 45 17.21 -10.87 -0.31
N ASN A 46 16.61 -9.70 -0.61
CA ASN A 46 16.64 -8.54 0.28
C ASN A 46 16.00 -8.90 1.64
N VAL A 47 16.62 -8.46 2.74
CA VAL A 47 16.09 -8.72 4.10
C VAL A 47 14.76 -7.97 4.32
N ASP A 48 14.68 -6.77 3.76
CA ASP A 48 13.52 -5.89 3.72
C ASP A 48 13.58 -5.06 2.42
N PRO A 49 12.45 -4.47 2.00
CA PRO A 49 12.42 -3.62 0.81
C PRO A 49 12.94 -2.20 1.06
N GLY A 50 13.35 -1.86 2.29
CA GLY A 50 13.84 -0.51 2.63
C GLY A 50 15.10 -0.11 1.86
N THR A 51 15.88 -1.09 1.42
CA THR A 51 17.07 -0.91 0.57
C THR A 51 16.79 -0.94 -0.93
N MET A 52 15.55 -1.26 -1.34
CA MET A 52 15.17 -1.35 -2.74
C MET A 52 14.82 0.02 -3.30
N SER A 53 15.10 0.23 -4.59
CA SER A 53 14.69 1.44 -5.27
C SER A 53 13.17 1.44 -5.48
N PRO A 54 12.44 2.51 -5.08
CA PRO A 54 11.01 2.60 -5.36
C PRO A 54 10.66 2.54 -6.84
N LEU A 55 11.61 2.88 -7.74
CA LEU A 55 11.44 2.77 -9.19
C LEU A 55 11.45 1.34 -9.73
N GLN A 56 11.91 0.37 -8.94
CA GLN A 56 12.02 -1.02 -9.35
C GLN A 56 10.96 -1.90 -8.68
N HIS A 57 10.63 -1.59 -7.43
CA HIS A 57 9.79 -2.44 -6.59
C HIS A 57 8.50 -1.76 -6.14
N GLY A 58 8.29 -0.49 -6.50
CA GLY A 58 7.15 0.29 -6.02
C GLY A 58 7.35 0.81 -4.60
N GLU A 59 6.25 1.13 -3.95
CA GLU A 59 6.21 1.69 -2.60
C GLU A 59 6.77 0.72 -1.54
N VAL A 60 7.43 1.27 -0.53
CA VAL A 60 7.71 0.56 0.74
C VAL A 60 6.57 0.89 1.70
N PHE A 61 5.76 -0.11 2.04
CA PHE A 61 4.69 0.04 3.01
C PHE A 61 5.24 -0.06 4.44
N VAL A 62 4.67 0.68 5.38
CA VAL A 62 5.08 0.64 6.80
C VAL A 62 3.90 0.24 7.68
N THR A 63 4.12 -0.72 8.56
CA THR A 63 3.16 -1.21 9.56
C THR A 63 3.20 -0.41 10.86
N ASP A 64 2.23 -0.62 11.74
CA ASP A 64 2.18 0.04 13.05
C ASP A 64 3.43 -0.22 13.91
N ASP A 65 4.02 -1.41 13.81
CA ASP A 65 5.21 -1.81 14.56
C ASP A 65 6.54 -1.39 13.91
N GLY A 66 6.47 -0.61 12.82
CA GLY A 66 7.63 -0.07 12.13
C GLY A 66 8.32 -1.04 11.19
N THR A 67 7.66 -2.15 10.83
CA THR A 67 8.17 -3.05 9.80
C THR A 67 7.99 -2.40 8.43
N GLU A 68 9.09 -2.31 7.68
CA GLU A 68 9.09 -1.95 6.27
C GLU A 68 8.79 -3.20 5.43
N THR A 69 7.80 -3.11 4.55
CA THR A 69 7.27 -4.27 3.83
C THR A 69 6.97 -3.94 2.37
N ASP A 70 6.71 -5.00 1.59
CA ASP A 70 6.25 -4.87 0.22
C ASP A 70 4.88 -4.14 0.13
N LEU A 71 4.61 -3.56 -1.04
CA LEU A 71 3.37 -2.83 -1.35
C LEU A 71 2.11 -3.69 -1.22
N ASP A 72 2.22 -5.02 -1.40
CA ASP A 72 1.06 -5.91 -1.35
C ASP A 72 0.40 -5.95 0.03
N LEU A 73 1.17 -5.70 1.10
CA LEU A 73 0.61 -5.61 2.45
C LEU A 73 -0.35 -4.44 2.60
N GLY A 74 -0.14 -3.35 1.85
CA GLY A 74 -1.08 -2.24 1.78
C GLY A 74 -2.43 -2.68 1.22
N HIS A 75 -2.46 -3.60 0.24
CA HIS A 75 -3.72 -4.16 -0.26
C HIS A 75 -4.44 -4.99 0.79
N TYR A 76 -3.72 -5.81 1.56
CA TYR A 76 -4.34 -6.59 2.63
C TYR A 76 -4.94 -5.69 3.70
N GLU A 77 -4.20 -4.68 4.18
CA GLU A 77 -4.70 -3.72 5.16
C GLU A 77 -5.94 -2.98 4.62
N ARG A 78 -5.91 -2.53 3.35
CA ARG A 78 -7.01 -1.81 2.70
C ARG A 78 -8.28 -2.64 2.58
N PHE A 79 -8.17 -3.92 2.23
CA PHE A 79 -9.33 -4.79 2.03
C PHE A 79 -9.84 -5.39 3.33
N ILE A 80 -8.95 -5.95 4.14
CA ILE A 80 -9.32 -6.71 5.33
C ILE A 80 -9.66 -5.77 6.49
N ASP A 81 -9.20 -4.51 6.44
CA ASP A 81 -9.37 -3.51 7.51
C ASP A 81 -8.80 -4.00 8.85
N GLU A 82 -7.60 -4.57 8.80
CA GLU A 82 -6.82 -5.01 9.96
C GLU A 82 -5.41 -4.43 9.84
N ASN A 83 -4.78 -4.12 10.98
CA ASN A 83 -3.38 -3.67 10.99
C ASN A 83 -2.47 -4.89 10.99
N LEU A 84 -1.49 -4.90 10.09
CA LEU A 84 -0.50 -5.96 9.98
C LEU A 84 0.70 -5.71 10.90
N ASN A 85 1.52 -6.75 11.07
CA ASN A 85 2.68 -6.72 11.96
C ASN A 85 3.92 -7.33 11.28
N LYS A 86 5.04 -7.37 12.00
CA LYS A 86 6.33 -7.91 11.54
C LYS A 86 6.32 -9.36 11.05
N TYR A 87 5.29 -10.14 11.40
CA TYR A 87 5.11 -11.51 10.92
C TYR A 87 4.30 -11.57 9.62
N SER A 88 3.65 -10.48 9.20
CA SER A 88 2.88 -10.41 7.96
C SER A 88 3.73 -10.32 6.69
N ASN A 89 5.04 -10.09 6.80
CA ASN A 89 5.97 -10.16 5.68
C ASN A 89 7.21 -10.97 6.07
N LEU A 90 7.58 -11.91 5.19
CA LEU A 90 8.77 -12.71 5.32
C LEU A 90 9.47 -12.82 3.98
N THR A 91 10.75 -12.49 3.93
CA THR A 91 11.56 -12.59 2.71
C THR A 91 12.54 -13.76 2.81
N THR A 92 13.00 -14.28 1.67
CA THR A 92 14.10 -15.26 1.65
C THR A 92 15.33 -14.70 2.35
N GLY A 93 15.67 -13.43 2.14
CA GLY A 93 16.77 -12.75 2.80
C GLY A 93 16.70 -12.85 4.33
N LYS A 94 15.54 -12.53 4.89
CA LYS A 94 15.29 -12.56 6.35
C LYS A 94 15.35 -13.98 6.92
N VAL A 95 14.81 -14.98 6.21
CA VAL A 95 14.89 -16.39 6.61
C VAL A 95 16.35 -16.84 6.71
N TYR A 96 17.12 -16.65 5.64
CA TYR A 96 18.51 -17.08 5.59
C TYR A 96 19.37 -16.31 6.59
N TRP A 97 19.15 -15.00 6.74
CA TRP A 97 19.82 -14.17 7.73
C TRP A 97 19.59 -14.71 9.16
N ASN A 98 18.36 -15.03 9.53
CA ASN A 98 18.05 -15.54 10.86
C ASN A 98 18.70 -16.90 11.12
N VAL A 99 18.61 -17.83 10.16
CA VAL A 99 19.18 -19.17 10.29
C VAL A 99 20.70 -19.12 10.40
N LEU A 100 21.38 -18.31 9.58
CA LEU A 100 22.83 -18.16 9.63
C LEU A 100 23.29 -17.50 10.94
N ASN A 101 22.56 -16.51 11.45
CA ASN A 101 22.88 -15.91 12.76
C ASN A 101 22.70 -16.90 13.92
N LYS A 102 21.62 -17.69 13.91
CA LYS A 102 21.41 -18.77 14.89
C LYS A 102 22.55 -19.79 14.85
N GLU A 103 23.01 -20.15 13.64
CA GLU A 103 24.14 -21.05 13.45
C GLU A 103 25.43 -20.48 14.06
N ARG A 104 25.79 -19.23 13.73
CA ARG A 104 26.98 -18.55 14.29
C ARG A 104 26.93 -18.40 15.82
N GLN A 105 25.73 -18.30 16.40
CA GLN A 105 25.52 -18.25 17.85
C GLN A 105 25.54 -19.63 18.52
N GLY A 106 25.71 -20.72 17.75
CA GLY A 106 25.77 -22.08 18.28
C GLY A 106 24.41 -22.70 18.59
N ALA A 107 23.30 -22.12 18.12
CA ALA A 107 21.94 -22.59 18.41
C ALA A 107 21.65 -24.01 17.88
N TYR A 108 22.39 -24.46 16.87
CA TYR A 108 22.27 -25.81 16.29
C TYR A 108 23.30 -26.81 16.84
N LEU A 109 24.01 -26.48 17.93
CA LEU A 109 24.90 -27.39 18.67
C LEU A 109 25.95 -28.11 17.80
N GLY A 110 26.47 -27.42 16.78
CA GLY A 110 27.48 -27.94 15.86
C GLY A 110 26.95 -28.90 14.78
N GLN A 111 25.63 -29.08 14.67
CA GLN A 111 25.03 -29.89 13.60
C GLN A 111 25.05 -29.15 12.24
N THR A 112 25.04 -29.91 11.15
CA THR A 112 24.97 -29.36 9.79
C THR A 112 23.63 -28.68 9.53
N VAL A 113 23.68 -27.38 9.21
CA VAL A 113 22.50 -26.60 8.81
C VAL A 113 22.17 -26.87 7.34
N GLN A 114 20.87 -27.06 7.06
CA GLN A 114 20.33 -27.52 5.76
C GLN A 114 19.01 -26.80 5.45
N ILE A 115 18.59 -26.78 4.19
CA ILE A 115 17.29 -26.23 3.78
C ILE A 115 16.14 -26.91 4.54
N ILE A 116 16.13 -28.24 4.53
CA ILE A 116 15.22 -29.04 5.36
C ILE A 116 16.06 -29.65 6.49
N PRO A 117 15.71 -29.47 7.77
CA PRO A 117 14.52 -28.77 8.25
C PRO A 117 14.74 -27.29 8.58
N HIS A 118 15.96 -26.74 8.56
CA HIS A 118 16.27 -25.48 9.25
C HIS A 118 15.63 -24.25 8.58
N ILE A 119 15.74 -24.11 7.25
CA ILE A 119 15.11 -23.02 6.50
C ILE A 119 13.59 -23.18 6.51
N THR A 120 13.08 -24.40 6.27
CA THR A 120 11.63 -24.66 6.30
C THR A 120 11.03 -24.45 7.68
N ASN A 121 11.73 -24.81 8.76
CA ASN A 121 11.29 -24.56 10.14
C ASN A 121 11.25 -23.07 10.46
N GLU A 122 12.22 -22.28 9.99
CA GLU A 122 12.18 -20.82 10.16
C GLU A 122 10.93 -20.24 9.47
N ILE A 123 10.63 -20.67 8.23
CA ILE A 123 9.42 -20.25 7.51
C ILE A 123 8.14 -20.65 8.27
N LYS A 124 8.02 -21.92 8.67
CA LYS A 124 6.86 -22.41 9.45
C LYS A 124 6.68 -21.64 10.75
N SER A 125 7.77 -21.33 11.44
CA SER A 125 7.71 -20.57 12.69
C SER A 125 7.09 -19.18 12.49
N TYR A 126 7.35 -18.52 11.37
CA TYR A 126 6.71 -17.24 11.04
C TYR A 126 5.21 -17.38 10.79
N ILE A 127 4.78 -18.43 10.08
CA ILE A 127 3.35 -18.73 9.85
C ILE A 127 2.64 -18.93 11.19
N TYR A 128 3.21 -19.75 12.09
CA TYR A 128 2.63 -20.03 13.41
C TYR A 128 2.67 -18.84 14.36
N ASN A 129 3.74 -18.03 14.33
CA ASN A 129 3.84 -16.82 15.14
C ASN A 129 2.84 -15.74 14.72
N LEU A 130 2.51 -15.64 13.43
CA LEU A 130 1.45 -14.74 12.99
C LEU A 130 0.10 -15.17 13.58
N ALA A 131 -0.26 -16.45 13.48
CA ALA A 131 -1.48 -17.00 14.08
C ALA A 131 -1.55 -16.68 15.59
N ALA A 132 -0.48 -16.96 16.33
CA ALA A 132 -0.43 -16.77 17.78
C ALA A 132 -0.47 -15.28 18.19
N SER A 133 0.25 -14.41 17.50
CA SER A 133 0.32 -12.97 17.84
C SER A 133 -0.95 -12.20 17.50
N THR A 134 -1.74 -12.71 16.55
CA THR A 134 -3.00 -12.08 16.12
C THR A 134 -4.23 -12.78 16.67
N GLU A 135 -4.09 -13.94 17.31
CA GLU A 135 -5.21 -14.80 17.74
C GLU A 135 -6.22 -15.04 16.59
N ALA A 136 -5.74 -15.15 15.36
CA ALA A 136 -6.59 -15.24 14.18
C ALA A 136 -7.31 -16.60 14.08
N ASP A 137 -8.56 -16.58 13.63
CA ASP A 137 -9.30 -17.78 13.27
C ASP A 137 -8.77 -18.35 11.94
N VAL A 138 -8.38 -17.47 11.01
CA VAL A 138 -7.84 -17.83 9.70
C VAL A 138 -6.59 -17.02 9.39
N VAL A 139 -5.51 -17.71 9.01
CA VAL A 139 -4.30 -17.10 8.45
C VAL A 139 -4.27 -17.34 6.95
N ILE A 140 -4.21 -16.26 6.17
CA ILE A 140 -4.05 -16.31 4.72
C ILE A 140 -2.60 -15.97 4.38
N THR A 141 -1.83 -16.95 3.90
CA THR A 141 -0.45 -16.78 3.49
C THR A 141 -0.35 -16.81 1.97
N GLU A 142 -0.06 -15.67 1.36
CA GLU A 142 0.31 -15.58 -0.05
C GLU A 142 1.78 -15.97 -0.23
N ILE A 143 2.03 -16.88 -1.17
CA ILE A 143 3.37 -17.25 -1.61
C ILE A 143 3.70 -16.44 -2.86
N GLY A 144 4.67 -15.53 -2.73
CA GLY A 144 5.24 -14.77 -3.83
C GLY A 144 5.94 -15.67 -4.85
N GLY A 145 6.31 -15.07 -5.99
CA GLY A 145 6.88 -15.83 -7.12
C GLY A 145 5.85 -16.63 -7.91
N THR A 146 6.34 -17.53 -8.76
CA THR A 146 5.54 -18.44 -9.58
C THR A 146 5.93 -19.88 -9.27
N THR A 147 4.94 -20.78 -9.14
CA THR A 147 5.19 -22.21 -9.00
C THR A 147 6.01 -22.73 -10.17
N GLY A 148 7.10 -23.44 -9.85
CA GLY A 148 8.11 -23.88 -10.82
C GLY A 148 9.44 -23.12 -10.68
N ASP A 149 9.42 -21.91 -10.12
CA ASP A 149 10.63 -21.13 -9.90
C ASP A 149 11.45 -21.66 -8.72
N ILE A 150 12.78 -21.62 -8.85
CA ILE A 150 13.74 -22.11 -7.84
C ILE A 150 13.56 -21.35 -6.52
N GLU A 151 13.34 -20.03 -6.60
CA GLU A 151 13.26 -19.13 -5.45
C GLU A 151 12.10 -19.44 -4.49
N SER A 152 11.02 -20.06 -4.99
CA SER A 152 9.82 -20.36 -4.20
C SER A 152 9.83 -21.75 -3.55
N GLN A 153 10.77 -22.62 -3.92
CA GLN A 153 10.78 -24.02 -3.47
C GLN A 153 10.81 -24.17 -1.94
N PRO A 154 11.62 -23.42 -1.17
CA PRO A 154 11.62 -23.53 0.29
C PRO A 154 10.27 -23.16 0.92
N PHE A 155 9.55 -22.17 0.35
CA PHE A 155 8.22 -21.79 0.82
C PHE A 155 7.17 -22.86 0.52
N LEU A 156 7.19 -23.41 -0.70
CA LEU A 156 6.27 -24.50 -1.09
C LEU A 156 6.49 -25.74 -0.21
N GLU A 157 7.75 -26.12 0.04
CA GLU A 157 8.04 -27.22 0.96
C GLU A 157 7.59 -26.92 2.40
N ALA A 158 7.77 -25.68 2.88
CA ALA A 158 7.31 -25.29 4.21
C ALA A 158 5.79 -25.42 4.36
N ILE A 159 4.99 -24.86 3.43
CA ILE A 159 3.52 -24.95 3.51
C ILE A 159 3.02 -26.38 3.35
N ARG A 160 3.71 -27.22 2.55
CA ARG A 160 3.42 -28.65 2.43
C ARG A 160 3.59 -29.36 3.79
N GLN A 161 4.67 -29.04 4.52
CA GLN A 161 4.88 -29.53 5.88
C GLN A 161 3.81 -29.01 6.85
N VAL A 162 3.42 -27.72 6.77
CA VAL A 162 2.32 -27.18 7.59
C VAL A 162 1.02 -27.95 7.35
N GLY A 163 0.70 -28.29 6.09
CA GLY A 163 -0.46 -29.13 5.75
C GLY A 163 -0.47 -30.49 6.45
N ILE A 164 0.70 -31.11 6.62
CA ILE A 164 0.82 -32.39 7.34
C ILE A 164 0.72 -32.18 8.85
N GLU A 165 1.37 -31.17 9.39
CA GLU A 165 1.43 -30.89 10.82
C GLU A 165 0.08 -30.44 11.39
N GLN A 166 -0.67 -29.63 10.64
CA GLN A 166 -1.96 -29.09 11.06
C GLN A 166 -3.14 -30.01 10.69
N GLY A 167 -2.96 -30.94 9.74
CA GLY A 167 -4.04 -31.76 9.20
C GLY A 167 -4.76 -31.10 8.02
N HIS A 168 -5.24 -31.92 7.09
CA HIS A 168 -5.83 -31.46 5.84
C HIS A 168 -7.11 -30.64 6.05
N GLU A 169 -7.88 -30.93 7.10
CA GLU A 169 -9.10 -30.22 7.48
C GLU A 169 -8.85 -28.82 8.07
N ASN A 170 -7.59 -28.49 8.35
CA ASN A 170 -7.16 -27.19 8.86
C ASN A 170 -6.41 -26.35 7.82
N CYS A 171 -6.21 -26.88 6.60
CA CYS A 171 -5.50 -26.20 5.53
C CYS A 171 -6.32 -26.17 4.24
N CYS A 172 -6.26 -25.04 3.51
CA CYS A 172 -6.86 -24.90 2.18
C CYS A 172 -5.84 -24.32 1.21
N TYR A 173 -5.61 -25.00 0.09
CA TYR A 173 -4.67 -24.55 -0.94
C TYR A 173 -5.41 -23.92 -2.12
N ILE A 174 -5.13 -22.66 -2.40
CA ILE A 174 -5.67 -21.90 -3.53
C ILE A 174 -4.55 -21.67 -4.54
N HIS A 175 -4.77 -22.05 -5.79
CA HIS A 175 -3.81 -21.85 -6.88
C HIS A 175 -4.37 -20.92 -7.96
N VAL A 176 -3.72 -19.77 -8.16
CA VAL A 176 -4.11 -18.75 -9.13
C VAL A 176 -3.37 -18.98 -10.45
N VAL A 177 -4.11 -19.13 -11.54
CA VAL A 177 -3.56 -19.47 -12.86
C VAL A 177 -4.14 -18.59 -13.96
N LEU A 178 -3.33 -18.27 -14.97
CA LEU A 178 -3.78 -17.55 -16.17
C LEU A 178 -4.51 -18.49 -17.13
N VAL A 179 -5.68 -18.06 -17.61
CA VAL A 179 -6.38 -18.68 -18.73
C VAL A 179 -6.34 -17.71 -19.91
N PRO A 180 -5.34 -17.81 -20.79
CA PRO A 180 -5.15 -16.82 -21.85
C PRO A 180 -6.18 -16.99 -22.97
N TYR A 181 -6.60 -15.86 -23.54
CA TYR A 181 -7.39 -15.81 -24.76
C TYR A 181 -6.47 -15.77 -25.98
N ILE A 182 -6.67 -16.67 -26.94
CA ILE A 182 -5.89 -16.69 -28.19
C ILE A 182 -6.76 -16.15 -29.32
N SER A 183 -6.48 -14.91 -29.73
CA SER A 183 -7.25 -14.18 -30.75
C SER A 183 -7.33 -14.92 -32.08
N GLY A 184 -6.23 -15.52 -32.54
CA GLY A 184 -6.18 -16.27 -33.81
C GLY A 184 -7.10 -17.49 -33.87
N SER A 185 -7.44 -18.09 -32.72
CA SER A 185 -8.41 -19.19 -32.63
C SER A 185 -9.73 -18.80 -31.94
N ASN A 186 -9.86 -17.55 -31.51
CA ASN A 186 -11.01 -17.00 -30.80
C ASN A 186 -11.48 -17.86 -29.61
N GLU A 187 -10.54 -18.41 -28.83
CA GLU A 187 -10.86 -19.27 -27.68
C GLU A 187 -9.90 -19.09 -26.50
N TYR A 188 -10.42 -19.34 -25.29
CA TYR A 188 -9.63 -19.47 -24.07
C TYR A 188 -8.92 -20.82 -24.01
N LYS A 189 -7.68 -20.86 -23.49
CA LYS A 189 -6.88 -22.09 -23.41
C LYS A 189 -6.68 -22.54 -21.96
N SER A 190 -7.17 -23.74 -21.64
CA SER A 190 -7.02 -24.36 -20.32
C SER A 190 -5.63 -24.97 -20.05
N LYS A 191 -4.80 -25.17 -21.07
CA LYS A 191 -3.57 -25.98 -20.97
C LYS A 191 -2.52 -25.37 -20.02
N PRO A 192 -2.29 -24.04 -20.01
CA PRO A 192 -1.38 -23.43 -19.04
C PRO A 192 -1.78 -23.74 -17.58
N ALA A 193 -3.07 -23.61 -17.24
CA ALA A 193 -3.59 -23.97 -15.93
C ALA A 193 -3.35 -25.44 -15.57
N GLN A 194 -3.56 -26.36 -16.52
CA GLN A 194 -3.33 -27.80 -16.32
C GLN A 194 -1.86 -28.12 -16.01
N HIS A 195 -0.92 -27.53 -16.75
CA HIS A 195 0.50 -27.74 -16.51
C HIS A 195 0.96 -27.13 -15.19
N SER A 196 0.45 -25.95 -14.84
CA SER A 196 0.75 -25.30 -13.58
C SER A 196 0.30 -26.11 -12.36
N VAL A 197 -0.93 -26.65 -12.40
CA VAL A 197 -1.41 -27.51 -11.31
C VAL A 197 -0.59 -28.80 -11.21
N LYS A 198 -0.22 -29.39 -12.35
CA LYS A 198 0.66 -30.57 -12.35
C LYS A 198 2.01 -30.28 -11.68
N GLU A 199 2.59 -29.11 -11.93
CA GLU A 199 3.84 -28.68 -11.29
C GLU A 199 3.68 -28.57 -9.78
N LEU A 200 2.61 -27.90 -9.30
CA LEU A 200 2.31 -27.77 -7.87
C LEU A 200 2.12 -29.15 -7.20
N GLN A 201 1.40 -30.05 -7.86
CA GLN A 201 1.19 -31.44 -7.41
C GLN A 201 2.50 -32.24 -7.39
N GLY A 202 3.41 -32.00 -8.34
CA GLY A 202 4.75 -32.58 -8.37
C GLY A 202 5.60 -32.19 -7.15
N MET A 203 5.32 -31.03 -6.54
CA MET A 203 5.91 -30.57 -5.29
C MET A 203 5.17 -31.07 -4.04
N GLY A 204 4.18 -31.97 -4.21
CA GLY A 204 3.44 -32.58 -3.11
C GLY A 204 2.28 -31.74 -2.56
N ILE A 205 1.87 -30.68 -3.26
CA ILE A 205 0.73 -29.83 -2.88
C ILE A 205 -0.42 -30.05 -3.88
N SER A 206 -1.56 -30.51 -3.38
CA SER A 206 -2.79 -30.62 -4.18
C SER A 206 -3.66 -29.39 -3.93
N PRO A 207 -3.98 -28.57 -4.93
CA PRO A 207 -4.85 -27.42 -4.72
C PRO A 207 -6.28 -27.87 -4.42
N ASP A 208 -6.92 -27.20 -3.46
CA ASP A 208 -8.34 -27.34 -3.19
C ASP A 208 -9.18 -26.49 -4.14
N ILE A 209 -8.69 -25.29 -4.46
CA ILE A 209 -9.38 -24.28 -5.27
C ILE A 209 -8.45 -23.79 -6.37
N ILE A 210 -8.99 -23.63 -7.58
CA ILE A 210 -8.27 -23.07 -8.72
C ILE A 210 -8.95 -21.76 -9.13
N ILE A 211 -8.20 -20.67 -9.10
CA ILE A 211 -8.66 -19.35 -9.51
C ILE A 211 -8.20 -19.08 -10.95
N LEU A 212 -9.17 -18.83 -11.83
CA LEU A 212 -8.95 -18.62 -13.26
C LEU A 212 -8.86 -17.13 -13.57
N ARG A 213 -7.64 -16.59 -13.66
CA ARG A 213 -7.43 -15.22 -14.10
C ARG A 213 -7.66 -15.13 -15.62
N ALA A 214 -8.62 -14.30 -16.03
CA ALA A 214 -8.97 -14.09 -17.44
C ALA A 214 -9.53 -12.68 -17.69
N ASP A 215 -9.48 -12.21 -18.94
CA ASP A 215 -10.04 -10.89 -19.32
C ASP A 215 -11.56 -10.90 -19.52
N GLY A 216 -12.16 -12.07 -19.70
CA GLY A 216 -13.60 -12.26 -19.83
C GLY A 216 -14.01 -13.66 -19.42
N SER A 217 -15.32 -13.94 -19.46
CA SER A 217 -15.84 -15.24 -19.03
C SER A 217 -15.23 -16.38 -19.85
N VAL A 218 -14.70 -17.39 -19.16
CA VAL A 218 -14.01 -18.52 -19.81
C VAL A 218 -14.97 -19.61 -20.27
N GLY A 219 -16.22 -19.56 -19.80
CA GLY A 219 -17.28 -20.50 -20.14
C GLY A 219 -17.22 -21.80 -19.34
N SER A 220 -18.38 -22.46 -19.23
CA SER A 220 -18.55 -23.68 -18.43
C SER A 220 -17.70 -24.86 -18.91
N ASP A 221 -17.44 -24.95 -20.21
CA ASP A 221 -16.66 -26.05 -20.79
C ASP A 221 -15.18 -26.01 -20.37
N ILE A 222 -14.58 -24.82 -20.35
CA ILE A 222 -13.20 -24.65 -19.88
C ILE A 222 -13.12 -24.93 -18.38
N ARG A 223 -14.08 -24.44 -17.58
CA ARG A 223 -14.14 -24.72 -16.13
C ARG A 223 -14.24 -26.21 -15.84
N ARG A 224 -15.17 -26.92 -16.51
CA ARG A 224 -15.33 -28.37 -16.40
C ARG A 224 -14.06 -29.11 -16.80
N LYS A 225 -13.42 -28.68 -17.90
CA LYS A 225 -12.16 -29.26 -18.35
C LYS A 225 -11.06 -29.09 -17.29
N ILE A 226 -10.89 -27.88 -16.73
CA ILE A 226 -9.90 -27.64 -15.68
C ILE A 226 -10.22 -28.48 -14.45
N SER A 227 -11.47 -28.53 -14.00
CA SER A 227 -11.90 -29.39 -12.88
C SER A 227 -11.48 -30.85 -13.08
N THR A 228 -11.81 -31.45 -14.24
CA THR A 228 -11.47 -32.85 -14.53
C THR A 228 -9.95 -33.08 -14.64
N PHE A 229 -9.22 -32.23 -15.36
CA PHE A 229 -7.78 -32.41 -15.57
C PHE A 229 -6.95 -32.13 -14.31
N CYS A 230 -7.43 -31.26 -13.43
CA CYS A 230 -6.72 -30.86 -12.22
C CYS A 230 -7.21 -31.59 -10.95
N ASN A 231 -8.17 -32.50 -11.09
CA ASN A 231 -8.74 -33.30 -9.99
C ASN A 231 -9.35 -32.45 -8.84
N VAL A 232 -10.09 -31.41 -9.19
CA VAL A 232 -10.86 -30.59 -8.24
C VAL A 232 -12.34 -30.59 -8.60
N LYS A 233 -13.24 -30.42 -7.62
CA LYS A 233 -14.68 -30.36 -7.90
C LYS A 233 -15.02 -29.13 -8.79
N PRO A 234 -16.06 -29.19 -9.64
CA PRO A 234 -16.41 -28.07 -10.53
C PRO A 234 -16.63 -26.73 -9.83
N GLU A 235 -17.26 -26.75 -8.65
CA GLU A 235 -17.50 -25.59 -7.78
C GLU A 235 -16.20 -24.97 -7.24
N CYS A 236 -15.11 -25.73 -7.18
CA CYS A 236 -13.79 -25.25 -6.75
C CYS A 236 -12.99 -24.55 -7.87
N VAL A 237 -13.58 -24.42 -9.07
CA VAL A 237 -12.98 -23.70 -10.20
C VAL A 237 -13.67 -22.35 -10.36
N ILE A 238 -13.01 -21.29 -9.88
CA ILE A 238 -13.58 -19.95 -9.68
C ILE A 238 -13.04 -19.00 -10.75
N GLU A 239 -13.92 -18.25 -11.43
CA GLU A 239 -13.49 -17.21 -12.37
C GLU A 239 -12.98 -15.97 -11.61
N ASN A 240 -11.88 -15.39 -12.08
CA ASN A 240 -11.34 -14.12 -11.60
C ASN A 240 -11.12 -13.16 -12.79
N LEU A 241 -12.18 -12.43 -13.11
CA LEU A 241 -12.25 -11.61 -14.31
C LEU A 241 -11.59 -10.24 -14.11
N THR A 242 -11.15 -9.62 -15.21
CA THR A 242 -10.63 -8.26 -15.18
C THR A 242 -11.77 -7.29 -14.85
N MET A 243 -11.74 -6.70 -13.65
CA MET A 243 -12.78 -5.77 -13.19
C MET A 243 -12.38 -4.31 -13.45
N PRO A 244 -13.34 -3.43 -13.79
CA PRO A 244 -13.10 -1.98 -13.91
C PRO A 244 -12.60 -1.33 -12.62
N SER A 245 -12.91 -1.92 -11.47
CA SER A 245 -12.46 -1.48 -10.17
C SER A 245 -12.07 -2.67 -9.30
N LEU A 246 -10.91 -2.58 -8.65
CA LEU A 246 -10.40 -3.62 -7.75
C LEU A 246 -11.34 -3.91 -6.57
N TYR A 247 -12.13 -2.93 -6.13
CA TYR A 247 -13.09 -3.13 -5.03
C TYR A 247 -14.32 -3.93 -5.44
N GLN A 248 -14.51 -4.23 -6.74
CA GLN A 248 -15.54 -5.16 -7.19
C GLN A 248 -15.11 -6.63 -7.05
N CYS A 249 -13.82 -6.90 -6.89
CA CYS A 249 -13.28 -8.26 -6.80
C CYS A 249 -13.90 -9.10 -5.66
N PRO A 250 -14.12 -8.59 -4.43
CA PRO A 250 -14.77 -9.37 -3.38
C PRO A 250 -16.18 -9.81 -3.76
N LEU A 251 -16.98 -8.92 -4.35
CA LEU A 251 -18.35 -9.25 -4.79
C LEU A 251 -18.35 -10.26 -5.94
N MET A 252 -17.43 -10.12 -6.89
CA MET A 252 -17.26 -11.04 -8.01
C MET A 252 -16.85 -12.44 -7.51
N LEU A 253 -15.86 -12.54 -6.63
CA LEU A 253 -15.40 -13.81 -6.08
C LEU A 253 -16.46 -14.48 -5.21
N HIS A 254 -17.20 -13.71 -4.41
CA HIS A 254 -18.34 -14.20 -3.64
C HIS A 254 -19.45 -14.74 -4.56
N SER A 255 -19.81 -14.01 -5.63
CA SER A 255 -20.82 -14.46 -6.59
C SER A 255 -20.43 -15.75 -7.32
N ASN A 256 -19.13 -16.05 -7.41
CA ASN A 256 -18.61 -17.30 -7.95
C ASN A 256 -18.45 -18.42 -6.89
N GLY A 257 -18.77 -18.15 -5.62
CA GLY A 257 -18.80 -19.11 -4.52
C GLY A 257 -17.46 -19.33 -3.80
N LEU A 258 -16.47 -18.43 -3.96
CA LEU A 258 -15.13 -18.64 -3.39
C LEU A 258 -15.16 -18.87 -1.88
N ASP A 259 -15.81 -17.97 -1.14
CA ASP A 259 -15.85 -18.02 0.32
C ASP A 259 -16.71 -19.17 0.84
N ASP A 260 -17.79 -19.55 0.15
CA ASP A 260 -18.58 -20.74 0.49
C ASP A 260 -17.74 -22.02 0.38
N VAL A 261 -16.97 -22.17 -0.69
CA VAL A 261 -16.09 -23.34 -0.89
C VAL A 261 -15.02 -23.38 0.21
N VAL A 262 -14.44 -22.23 0.59
CA VAL A 262 -13.45 -22.15 1.67
C VAL A 262 -14.07 -22.56 3.01
N VAL A 263 -15.28 -22.07 3.32
CA VAL A 263 -16.02 -22.41 4.54
C VAL A 263 -16.31 -23.91 4.63
N GLU A 264 -16.76 -24.53 3.54
CA GLU A 264 -16.97 -25.99 3.46
C GLU A 264 -15.65 -26.74 3.68
N LYS A 265 -14.59 -26.38 2.95
CA LYS A 265 -13.29 -27.05 2.98
C LYS A 265 -12.64 -27.05 4.36
N LEU A 266 -12.75 -25.93 5.07
CA LEU A 266 -12.17 -25.75 6.40
C LEU A 266 -13.13 -26.14 7.53
N SER A 267 -14.35 -26.62 7.20
CA SER A 267 -15.41 -26.96 8.16
C SER A 267 -15.67 -25.82 9.15
N LEU A 268 -15.77 -24.60 8.63
CA LEU A 268 -16.03 -23.39 9.41
C LEU A 268 -17.52 -23.27 9.71
N ASP A 269 -17.87 -23.12 10.99
CA ASP A 269 -19.25 -22.85 11.43
C ASP A 269 -19.45 -21.34 11.53
N VAL A 270 -19.85 -20.72 10.42
CA VAL A 270 -19.99 -19.26 10.27
C VAL A 270 -21.24 -18.91 9.46
N PRO A 271 -21.85 -17.74 9.70
CA PRO A 271 -22.97 -17.27 8.90
C PRO A 271 -22.57 -16.97 7.43
N ALA A 272 -23.58 -16.70 6.61
CA ALA A 272 -23.38 -16.10 5.29
C ALA A 272 -22.71 -14.72 5.41
N ALA A 273 -21.92 -14.33 4.41
CA ALA A 273 -21.21 -13.06 4.43
C ALA A 273 -22.18 -11.86 4.38
N ASP A 274 -22.09 -10.93 5.34
CA ASP A 274 -22.77 -9.64 5.24
C ASP A 274 -21.93 -8.67 4.40
N LEU A 275 -22.40 -8.42 3.18
CA LEU A 275 -21.72 -7.58 2.19
C LEU A 275 -22.31 -6.17 2.09
N THR A 276 -23.20 -5.77 3.00
CA THR A 276 -23.93 -4.49 2.92
C THR A 276 -22.96 -3.31 2.80
N GLU A 277 -22.02 -3.17 3.74
CA GLU A 277 -21.03 -2.09 3.73
C GLU A 277 -20.19 -2.07 2.44
N TRP A 278 -19.76 -3.25 1.95
CA TRP A 278 -18.91 -3.33 0.77
C TRP A 278 -19.67 -3.03 -0.52
N LYS A 279 -20.96 -3.40 -0.59
CA LYS A 279 -21.85 -3.00 -1.68
C LYS A 279 -22.04 -1.48 -1.70
N ASP A 280 -22.15 -0.84 -0.53
CA ASP A 280 -22.26 0.62 -0.43
C ASP A 280 -20.98 1.32 -0.92
N VAL A 281 -19.80 0.78 -0.63
CA VAL A 281 -18.52 1.27 -1.18
C VAL A 281 -18.54 1.21 -2.70
N VAL A 282 -18.86 0.05 -3.28
CA VAL A 282 -18.91 -0.13 -4.74
C VAL A 282 -19.97 0.77 -5.39
N ALA A 283 -21.13 0.92 -4.77
CA ALA A 283 -22.19 1.81 -5.23
C ALA A 283 -21.75 3.29 -5.20
N ARG A 284 -21.04 3.71 -4.14
CA ARG A 284 -20.47 5.05 -4.05
C ARG A 284 -19.44 5.28 -5.15
N ILE A 285 -18.56 4.33 -5.39
CA ILE A 285 -17.58 4.40 -6.50
C ILE A 285 -18.27 4.53 -7.86
N ALA A 286 -19.37 3.82 -8.08
CA ALA A 286 -20.09 3.84 -9.35
C ALA A 286 -20.94 5.12 -9.57
N SER A 287 -21.40 5.77 -8.49
CA SER A 287 -22.34 6.90 -8.56
C SER A 287 -21.70 8.29 -8.49
N ARG A 288 -20.37 8.38 -8.37
CA ARG A 288 -19.63 9.66 -8.30
C ARG A 288 -19.98 10.56 -9.48
N SER A 289 -20.31 11.81 -9.17
CA SER A 289 -20.77 12.79 -10.17
C SER A 289 -19.78 13.92 -10.44
N ARG A 290 -18.86 14.21 -9.52
CA ARG A 290 -17.88 15.30 -9.64
C ARG A 290 -16.54 14.77 -10.16
N THR A 291 -15.70 15.68 -10.63
CA THR A 291 -14.32 15.41 -11.00
C THR A 291 -13.40 16.38 -10.26
N CYS A 292 -12.26 15.88 -9.78
CA CYS A 292 -11.22 16.66 -9.11
C CYS A 292 -9.86 16.27 -9.68
N THR A 293 -9.14 17.24 -10.25
CA THR A 293 -7.82 16.99 -10.84
C THR A 293 -6.73 17.36 -9.83
N ILE A 294 -5.91 16.39 -9.41
CA ILE A 294 -4.86 16.58 -8.42
C ILE A 294 -3.50 16.38 -9.08
N ALA A 295 -2.61 17.38 -8.96
CA ALA A 295 -1.20 17.20 -9.33
C ALA A 295 -0.46 16.44 -8.22
N LEU A 296 0.07 15.26 -8.55
CA LEU A 296 1.02 14.53 -7.71
C LEU A 296 2.43 14.82 -8.21
N VAL A 297 3.17 15.63 -7.44
CA VAL A 297 4.50 16.12 -7.82
C VAL A 297 5.57 15.23 -7.19
N GLY A 298 6.08 14.26 -7.94
CA GLY A 298 6.98 13.22 -7.42
C GLY A 298 8.31 13.12 -8.17
N LYS A 299 9.26 12.39 -7.57
CA LYS A 299 10.57 12.03 -8.19
C LYS A 299 10.48 10.74 -9.02
N TYR A 300 9.45 9.94 -8.76
CA TYR A 300 9.33 8.57 -9.25
C TYR A 300 8.08 8.36 -10.10
N VAL A 301 7.60 9.40 -10.78
CA VAL A 301 6.31 9.37 -11.51
C VAL A 301 6.31 8.46 -12.75
N LYS A 302 7.46 7.88 -13.14
CA LYS A 302 7.53 6.88 -14.22
C LYS A 302 7.00 5.51 -13.81
N LEU A 303 7.03 5.19 -12.52
CA LEU A 303 6.41 4.00 -11.95
C LEU A 303 5.38 4.45 -10.92
N HIS A 304 4.10 4.46 -11.30
CA HIS A 304 3.02 4.94 -10.42
C HIS A 304 2.92 4.15 -9.11
N ASP A 305 3.31 2.87 -9.11
CA ASP A 305 3.32 2.00 -7.92
C ASP A 305 4.26 2.50 -6.82
N ALA A 306 5.23 3.37 -7.13
CA ALA A 306 6.05 4.05 -6.12
C ALA A 306 5.23 4.94 -5.16
N TYR A 307 3.99 5.28 -5.56
CA TYR A 307 3.06 6.12 -4.81
C TYR A 307 1.68 5.46 -4.63
N LEU A 308 1.64 4.12 -4.61
CA LEU A 308 0.40 3.35 -4.59
C LEU A 308 -0.54 3.76 -3.44
N SER A 309 -0.08 3.81 -2.19
CA SER A 309 -0.95 4.17 -1.07
C SER A 309 -1.41 5.62 -1.13
N VAL A 310 -0.59 6.55 -1.64
CA VAL A 310 -0.98 7.95 -1.86
C VAL A 310 -2.09 8.02 -2.91
N MET A 311 -1.92 7.33 -4.04
CA MET A 311 -2.92 7.24 -5.10
C MET A 311 -4.24 6.65 -4.59
N GLU A 312 -4.19 5.51 -3.90
CA GLU A 312 -5.38 4.87 -3.31
C GLU A 312 -6.07 5.81 -2.31
N SER A 313 -5.30 6.54 -1.50
CA SER A 313 -5.84 7.49 -0.52
C SER A 313 -6.57 8.67 -1.16
N LEU A 314 -6.07 9.17 -2.30
CA LEU A 314 -6.76 10.17 -3.10
C LEU A 314 -8.07 9.61 -3.66
N TYR A 315 -8.09 8.37 -4.14
CA TYR A 315 -9.31 7.72 -4.61
C TYR A 315 -10.33 7.51 -3.48
N HIS A 316 -9.90 6.99 -2.33
CA HIS A 316 -10.77 6.83 -1.16
C HIS A 316 -11.41 8.16 -0.75
N ALA A 317 -10.62 9.23 -0.68
CA ALA A 317 -11.11 10.56 -0.37
C ALA A 317 -12.06 11.10 -1.45
N GLY A 318 -11.80 10.77 -2.73
CA GLY A 318 -12.72 11.01 -3.83
C GLY A 318 -14.07 10.31 -3.64
N PHE A 319 -14.07 9.05 -3.19
CA PHE A 319 -15.30 8.31 -2.93
C PHE A 319 -16.15 9.02 -1.89
N GLU A 320 -15.57 9.46 -0.78
CA GLU A 320 -16.29 10.19 0.28
C GLU A 320 -16.73 11.61 -0.11
N ASN A 321 -16.07 12.22 -1.10
CA ASN A 321 -16.42 13.53 -1.63
C ASN A 321 -17.28 13.46 -2.90
N ASP A 322 -17.79 12.28 -3.27
CA ASP A 322 -18.58 12.06 -4.50
C ASP A 322 -17.86 12.62 -5.75
N SER A 323 -16.56 12.35 -5.82
CA SER A 323 -15.68 12.82 -6.88
C SER A 323 -14.81 11.71 -7.44
N GLN A 324 -14.76 11.62 -8.76
CA GLN A 324 -13.69 10.95 -9.48
C GLN A 324 -12.42 11.81 -9.38
N VAL A 325 -11.35 11.26 -8.80
CA VAL A 325 -10.06 11.94 -8.74
C VAL A 325 -9.24 11.56 -9.96
N GLU A 326 -8.79 12.56 -10.70
CA GLU A 326 -7.85 12.42 -11.81
C GLU A 326 -6.47 12.87 -11.34
N ILE A 327 -5.50 11.95 -11.36
CA ILE A 327 -4.14 12.25 -10.94
C ILE A 327 -3.34 12.72 -12.15
N LYS A 328 -2.90 13.97 -12.11
CA LYS A 328 -1.90 14.52 -13.03
C LYS A 328 -0.52 14.25 -12.45
N TRP A 329 0.20 13.33 -13.07
CA TRP A 329 1.57 12.99 -12.67
C TRP A 329 2.52 14.07 -13.15
N VAL A 330 3.23 14.71 -12.21
CA VAL A 330 4.18 15.79 -12.51
C VAL A 330 5.57 15.38 -12.04
N ASP A 331 6.51 15.27 -12.97
CA ASP A 331 7.91 15.02 -12.63
C ASP A 331 8.52 16.29 -12.06
N SER A 332 8.94 16.23 -10.78
CA SER A 332 9.57 17.36 -10.11
C SER A 332 10.85 17.85 -10.83
N GLU A 333 11.55 17.03 -11.61
CA GLU A 333 12.75 17.45 -12.35
C GLU A 333 12.44 18.32 -13.58
N GLU A 334 11.16 18.40 -13.99
CA GLU A 334 10.67 19.24 -15.09
C GLU A 334 10.23 20.64 -14.63
N LEU A 335 10.02 20.85 -13.33
CA LEU A 335 9.60 22.14 -12.77
C LEU A 335 10.79 23.07 -12.53
N ARG A 336 11.35 23.65 -13.59
CA ARG A 336 12.58 24.45 -13.53
C ARG A 336 12.34 25.95 -13.53
N THR A 337 11.20 26.37 -14.08
CA THR A 337 10.84 27.78 -14.24
C THR A 337 9.39 28.02 -13.83
N ASP A 338 9.02 29.30 -13.65
CA ASP A 338 7.63 29.69 -13.39
C ASP A 338 6.70 29.34 -14.55
N ALA A 339 7.21 29.35 -15.78
CA ALA A 339 6.45 28.93 -16.96
C ALA A 339 6.13 27.42 -16.91
N ASP A 340 7.07 26.60 -16.46
CA ASP A 340 6.85 25.16 -16.28
C ASP A 340 5.79 24.90 -15.20
N CYS A 341 5.85 25.62 -14.07
CA CYS A 341 4.85 25.54 -13.01
C CYS A 341 3.47 25.99 -13.50
N ALA A 342 3.40 27.11 -14.23
CA ALA A 342 2.16 27.60 -14.81
C ALA A 342 1.53 26.58 -15.76
N ALA A 343 2.34 25.96 -16.64
CA ALA A 343 1.87 24.92 -17.55
C ALA A 343 1.42 23.64 -16.82
N ALA A 344 2.15 23.24 -15.77
CA ALA A 344 1.84 22.05 -14.99
C ALA A 344 0.59 22.21 -14.12
N PHE A 345 0.31 23.41 -13.61
CA PHE A 345 -0.72 23.63 -12.59
C PHE A 345 -1.91 24.48 -13.06
N CYS A 346 -1.96 24.91 -14.33
CA CYS A 346 -3.06 25.74 -14.84
C CYS A 346 -4.44 25.07 -14.79
N ASP A 347 -4.52 23.74 -14.78
CA ASP A 347 -5.74 22.94 -14.88
C ASP A 347 -6.00 22.07 -13.63
N VAL A 348 -5.20 22.21 -12.58
CA VAL A 348 -5.31 21.39 -11.37
C VAL A 348 -6.13 22.09 -10.28
N ASP A 349 -6.79 21.28 -9.46
CA ASP A 349 -7.65 21.70 -8.36
C ASP A 349 -6.93 21.65 -7.01
N GLY A 350 -5.84 20.87 -6.91
CA GLY A 350 -4.96 20.77 -5.75
C GLY A 350 -3.60 20.16 -6.11
N ILE A 351 -2.61 20.39 -5.25
CA ILE A 351 -1.23 19.91 -5.39
C ILE A 351 -0.89 19.05 -4.17
N ILE A 352 -0.37 17.85 -4.41
CA ILE A 352 0.18 16.97 -3.37
C ILE A 352 1.65 16.68 -3.67
N VAL A 353 2.49 16.85 -2.65
CA VAL A 353 3.92 16.50 -2.70
C VAL A 353 4.14 15.32 -1.76
N PRO A 354 4.33 14.10 -2.28
CA PRO A 354 4.52 12.90 -1.48
C PRO A 354 5.96 12.79 -0.93
N GLY A 355 6.22 11.71 -0.20
CA GLY A 355 7.56 11.35 0.24
C GLY A 355 8.54 11.08 -0.91
N GLY A 356 9.83 11.15 -0.62
CA GLY A 356 10.88 10.79 -1.56
C GLY A 356 12.24 10.71 -0.86
N PHE A 357 13.16 9.90 -1.40
CA PHE A 357 14.50 9.75 -0.85
C PHE A 357 15.55 10.37 -1.78
N GLY A 358 16.63 10.89 -1.19
CA GLY A 358 17.73 11.52 -1.91
C GLY A 358 17.43 12.94 -2.39
N ASP A 359 18.38 13.54 -3.09
CA ASP A 359 18.47 14.97 -3.43
C ASP A 359 17.82 15.36 -4.77
N ARG A 360 17.60 14.41 -5.68
CA ARG A 360 17.01 14.69 -7.00
C ARG A 360 15.63 15.35 -6.92
N GLY A 361 15.32 16.29 -7.81
CA GLY A 361 13.99 16.89 -7.94
C GLY A 361 13.53 17.80 -6.80
N ILE A 362 14.35 18.05 -5.78
CA ILE A 362 13.97 18.88 -4.61
C ILE A 362 13.58 20.30 -5.02
N GLU A 363 14.36 20.95 -5.88
CA GLU A 363 14.09 22.34 -6.30
C GLU A 363 12.75 22.49 -7.01
N GLY A 364 12.34 21.51 -7.83
CA GLY A 364 11.02 21.52 -8.46
C GLY A 364 9.87 21.28 -7.48
N MET A 365 10.08 20.47 -6.44
CA MET A 365 9.11 20.33 -5.34
C MET A 365 8.96 21.65 -4.56
N VAL A 366 10.06 22.35 -4.28
CA VAL A 366 10.02 23.69 -3.67
C VAL A 366 9.27 24.68 -4.56
N ALA A 367 9.51 24.66 -5.88
CA ALA A 367 8.77 25.49 -6.83
C ALA A 367 7.26 25.18 -6.82
N ALA A 368 6.87 23.90 -6.71
CA ALA A 368 5.46 23.52 -6.60
C ALA A 368 4.81 24.01 -5.29
N ALA A 369 5.51 23.91 -4.15
CA ALA A 369 5.04 24.44 -2.88
C ALA A 369 4.87 25.97 -2.94
N ARG A 370 5.83 26.68 -3.56
CA ARG A 370 5.76 28.14 -3.76
C ARG A 370 4.57 28.51 -4.61
N TRP A 371 4.39 27.82 -5.74
CA TRP A 371 3.25 28.04 -6.62
C TRP A 371 1.93 27.90 -5.86
N ALA A 372 1.79 26.83 -5.07
CA ALA A 372 0.58 26.59 -4.28
C ALA A 372 0.34 27.68 -3.23
N ARG A 373 1.39 28.17 -2.57
CA ARG A 373 1.32 29.26 -1.59
C ARG A 373 0.96 30.60 -2.25
N GLU A 374 1.58 30.95 -3.36
CA GLU A 374 1.37 32.25 -4.01
C GLU A 374 0.03 32.34 -4.76
N HIS A 375 -0.49 31.22 -5.26
CA HIS A 375 -1.74 31.16 -6.02
C HIS A 375 -2.92 30.58 -5.21
N GLU A 376 -2.73 30.38 -3.91
CA GLU A 376 -3.74 29.84 -2.98
C GLU A 376 -4.33 28.48 -3.40
N VAL A 377 -3.57 27.69 -4.16
CA VAL A 377 -3.96 26.32 -4.55
C VAL A 377 -3.87 25.42 -3.31
N PRO A 378 -4.87 24.56 -3.05
CA PRO A 378 -4.80 23.58 -1.98
C PRO A 378 -3.52 22.75 -2.07
N TYR A 379 -2.78 22.66 -0.96
CA TYR A 379 -1.49 21.99 -0.88
C TYR A 379 -1.48 20.94 0.23
N PHE A 380 -1.03 19.73 -0.09
CA PHE A 380 -0.76 18.69 0.90
C PHE A 380 0.66 18.14 0.77
N GLY A 381 1.49 18.33 1.79
CA GLY A 381 2.84 17.77 1.86
C GLY A 381 2.88 16.53 2.77
N ILE A 382 3.48 15.43 2.30
CA ILE A 382 3.63 14.19 3.08
C ILE A 382 5.11 13.87 3.26
N CYS A 383 5.55 13.71 4.51
CA CYS A 383 6.93 13.43 4.89
C CYS A 383 7.89 14.45 4.27
N LEU A 384 8.61 14.09 3.20
CA LEU A 384 9.40 15.03 2.42
C LEU A 384 8.56 16.24 1.95
N GLY A 385 7.30 16.06 1.58
CA GLY A 385 6.44 17.18 1.21
C GLY A 385 6.25 18.22 2.32
N MET A 386 6.15 17.80 3.59
CA MET A 386 6.14 18.75 4.71
C MET A 386 7.47 19.49 4.80
N GLN A 387 8.58 18.77 4.68
CA GLN A 387 9.93 19.35 4.72
C GLN A 387 10.12 20.38 3.59
N ILE A 388 9.64 20.08 2.39
CA ILE A 388 9.64 20.99 1.23
C ILE A 388 8.82 22.24 1.53
N MET A 389 7.64 22.11 2.13
CA MET A 389 6.82 23.25 2.54
C MET A 389 7.56 24.17 3.53
N VAL A 390 8.29 23.60 4.49
CA VAL A 390 9.10 24.34 5.46
C VAL A 390 10.29 25.05 4.78
N ILE A 391 11.00 24.34 3.90
CA ILE A 391 12.10 24.90 3.09
C ILE A 391 11.61 26.06 2.24
N GLU A 392 10.48 25.88 1.55
CA GLU A 392 9.87 26.92 0.72
C GLU A 392 9.46 28.13 1.55
N PHE A 393 8.85 27.92 2.71
CA PHE A 393 8.45 29.01 3.59
C PHE A 393 9.66 29.82 4.09
N ALA A 394 10.75 29.16 4.47
CA ALA A 394 11.99 29.82 4.84
C ALA A 394 12.59 30.66 3.70
N ARG A 395 12.60 30.12 2.48
CA ARG A 395 13.11 30.83 1.29
C ARG A 395 12.21 32.00 0.89
N GLY A 396 10.90 31.76 0.79
CA GLY A 396 9.94 32.69 0.22
C GLY A 396 9.40 33.74 1.19
N VAL A 397 9.28 33.41 2.48
CA VAL A 397 8.68 34.30 3.50
C VAL A 397 9.75 34.90 4.42
N LEU A 398 10.71 34.11 4.89
CA LEU A 398 11.80 34.61 5.74
C LEU A 398 12.97 35.20 4.95
N GLY A 399 13.07 34.88 3.65
CA GLY A 399 14.12 35.40 2.77
C GLY A 399 15.45 34.64 2.86
N TYR A 400 15.48 33.47 3.49
CA TYR A 400 16.67 32.61 3.57
C TYR A 400 16.85 31.83 2.27
N ALA A 401 17.45 32.48 1.26
CA ALA A 401 17.59 31.92 -0.08
C ALA A 401 18.32 30.57 -0.13
N ASP A 402 19.22 30.30 0.82
CA ASP A 402 19.97 29.05 0.95
C ASP A 402 19.28 28.02 1.88
N ALA A 403 18.08 28.31 2.39
CA ALA A 403 17.41 27.40 3.33
C ALA A 403 17.16 26.03 2.70
N ASN A 404 17.45 24.97 3.46
CA ASN A 404 17.38 23.60 2.95
C ASN A 404 17.34 22.56 4.08
N SER A 405 17.47 21.29 3.71
CA SER A 405 17.71 20.17 4.62
C SER A 405 19.19 19.84 4.73
N SER A 406 19.66 19.53 5.94
CA SER A 406 21.00 19.00 6.17
C SER A 406 21.23 17.63 5.49
N GLU A 407 20.16 16.98 5.00
CA GLU A 407 20.26 15.78 4.15
C GLU A 407 20.93 16.08 2.81
N PHE A 408 20.59 17.22 2.20
CA PHE A 408 21.01 17.58 0.85
C PHE A 408 22.17 18.58 0.86
N THR A 409 22.20 19.44 1.88
CA THR A 409 23.26 20.45 2.08
C THR A 409 23.78 20.40 3.52
N PRO A 410 24.63 19.41 3.87
CA PRO A 410 25.10 19.21 5.25
C PRO A 410 25.76 20.46 5.87
N ASP A 411 26.45 21.25 5.04
CA ASP A 411 27.18 22.45 5.46
C ASP A 411 26.40 23.76 5.22
N GLY A 412 25.08 23.68 4.93
CA GLY A 412 24.20 24.83 4.71
C GLY A 412 24.00 25.68 5.96
N ALA A 413 23.95 27.01 5.81
CA ALA A 413 23.81 27.93 6.94
C ALA A 413 22.37 27.92 7.52
N HIS A 414 21.36 27.78 6.66
CA HIS A 414 19.95 27.74 7.04
C HIS A 414 19.34 26.34 6.85
N ASN A 415 19.88 25.33 7.54
CA ASN A 415 19.30 23.98 7.53
C ASN A 415 18.06 23.91 8.44
N VAL A 416 16.91 24.31 7.88
CA VAL A 416 15.60 24.34 8.55
C VAL A 416 15.02 22.94 8.77
N ILE A 417 15.54 21.95 8.05
CA ILE A 417 15.30 20.52 8.30
C ILE A 417 16.66 19.89 8.64
N ALA A 418 16.74 19.17 9.76
CA ALA A 418 18.00 18.61 10.25
C ALA A 418 17.81 17.33 11.06
N LEU A 419 18.91 16.61 11.31
CA LEU A 419 18.93 15.61 12.37
C LEU A 419 18.87 16.31 13.73
N MET A 420 18.09 15.77 14.66
CA MET A 420 18.01 16.29 16.02
C MET A 420 19.40 16.26 16.69
N ALA A 421 19.68 17.21 17.60
CA ALA A 421 21.00 17.34 18.23
C ALA A 421 21.44 16.07 18.99
N ASP A 422 20.50 15.30 19.55
CA ASP A 422 20.74 14.01 20.22
C ASP A 422 20.97 12.84 19.23
N GLN A 423 20.78 13.09 17.94
CA GLN A 423 21.03 12.17 16.83
C GLN A 423 22.30 12.51 16.04
N GLN A 424 23.00 13.59 16.41
CA GLN A 424 24.26 14.01 15.78
C GLN A 424 25.45 13.28 16.45
N GLY A 425 26.18 12.47 15.69
CA GLY A 425 27.31 11.66 16.19
C GLY A 425 27.54 10.38 15.39
N ASN A 426 28.40 9.47 15.89
CA ASN A 426 28.74 8.20 15.25
C ASN A 426 27.67 7.11 15.50
N ILE A 427 26.39 7.46 15.28
CA ILE A 427 25.27 6.52 15.39
C ILE A 427 25.23 5.67 14.12
N PRO A 428 25.08 4.33 14.20
CA PRO A 428 24.98 3.48 13.02
C PRO A 428 23.96 4.01 12.01
N LYS A 429 24.28 3.98 10.71
CA LYS A 429 23.31 4.31 9.66
C LYS A 429 22.05 3.45 9.87
N GLY A 430 20.90 4.08 10.05
CA GLY A 430 19.62 3.45 10.41
C GLY A 430 19.18 3.65 11.86
N GLY A 431 20.10 3.86 12.81
CA GLY A 431 19.80 3.92 14.26
C GLY A 431 19.03 5.15 14.77
N THR A 432 18.62 6.06 13.88
CA THR A 432 17.82 7.25 14.24
C THR A 432 16.55 7.39 13.39
N MET A 433 16.20 6.36 12.63
CA MET A 433 15.01 6.36 11.80
C MET A 433 13.76 6.17 12.68
N ARG A 434 12.76 7.04 12.49
CA ARG A 434 11.43 6.85 13.07
C ARG A 434 10.60 6.00 12.12
N LEU A 435 10.26 4.80 12.57
CA LEU A 435 9.51 3.80 11.81
C LEU A 435 8.27 3.37 12.59
N GLY A 436 7.13 3.35 11.89
CA GLY A 436 5.87 2.87 12.45
C GLY A 436 5.11 3.93 13.22
N LYS A 437 4.25 3.48 14.14
CA LYS A 437 3.22 4.32 14.74
C LYS A 437 3.76 5.20 15.89
N TYR A 438 3.64 6.52 15.76
CA TYR A 438 3.97 7.50 16.80
C TYR A 438 2.76 8.37 17.15
N PRO A 439 2.65 8.84 18.40
CA PRO A 439 1.62 9.77 18.82
C PRO A 439 1.93 11.20 18.33
N CYS A 440 0.89 11.93 17.92
CA CYS A 440 0.95 13.36 17.60
C CYS A 440 -0.15 14.10 18.35
N LYS A 441 0.24 15.10 19.14
CA LYS A 441 -0.67 16.01 19.84
C LYS A 441 -1.08 17.12 18.88
N VAL A 442 -2.38 17.25 18.64
CA VAL A 442 -2.95 18.22 17.71
C VAL A 442 -3.24 19.54 18.42
N ALA A 443 -2.85 20.66 17.82
CA ALA A 443 -3.12 21.98 18.36
C ALA A 443 -4.59 22.39 18.08
N PRO A 444 -5.35 22.90 19.07
CA PRO A 444 -6.74 23.30 18.87
C PRO A 444 -6.88 24.49 17.92
N GLY A 445 -8.02 24.59 17.24
CA GLY A 445 -8.32 25.69 16.31
C GLY A 445 -7.61 25.61 14.96
N THR A 446 -6.88 24.52 14.70
CA THR A 446 -6.16 24.26 13.44
C THR A 446 -7.01 23.47 12.43
N LYS A 447 -6.56 23.45 11.17
CA LYS A 447 -7.14 22.56 10.15
C LYS A 447 -6.95 21.09 10.55
N MET A 448 -5.80 20.74 11.12
CA MET A 448 -5.55 19.42 11.71
C MET A 448 -6.64 19.02 12.73
N ALA A 449 -6.94 19.88 13.69
CA ALA A 449 -7.99 19.64 14.69
C ALA A 449 -9.37 19.44 14.06
N ALA A 450 -9.70 20.25 13.05
CA ALA A 450 -10.96 20.12 12.32
C ALA A 450 -11.07 18.82 11.50
N CYS A 451 -9.95 18.32 10.98
CA CYS A 451 -9.91 17.07 10.23
C CYS A 451 -10.08 15.84 11.13
N TYR A 452 -9.31 15.76 12.22
CA TYR A 452 -9.30 14.58 13.08
C TYR A 452 -10.41 14.57 14.12
N GLY A 453 -10.76 15.73 14.69
CA GLY A 453 -11.70 15.80 15.81
C GLY A 453 -11.17 15.22 17.13
N GLU A 454 -9.86 14.97 17.22
CA GLU A 454 -9.17 14.38 18.38
C GLU A 454 -7.90 15.17 18.71
N ASP A 455 -7.58 15.31 20.00
CA ASP A 455 -6.41 16.06 20.48
C ASP A 455 -5.10 15.24 20.43
N LEU A 456 -5.20 13.91 20.35
CA LEU A 456 -4.06 12.99 20.30
C LEU A 456 -4.32 11.91 19.26
N ILE A 457 -3.56 11.96 18.17
CA ILE A 457 -3.66 11.03 17.04
C ILE A 457 -2.45 10.11 16.99
N TRP A 458 -2.50 9.07 16.17
CA TRP A 458 -1.41 8.10 16.01
C TRP A 458 -1.16 7.78 14.55
N GLU A 459 0.02 8.13 14.04
CA GLU A 459 0.32 8.04 12.61
C GLU A 459 1.64 7.34 12.33
N ARG A 460 1.82 6.84 11.11
CA ARG A 460 2.99 6.03 10.73
C ARG A 460 4.10 6.89 10.16
N HIS A 461 5.33 6.71 10.64
CA HIS A 461 6.50 7.46 10.21
C HIS A 461 7.45 6.58 9.41
N ARG A 462 8.17 7.22 8.47
CA ARG A 462 9.30 6.65 7.73
C ARG A 462 10.28 7.75 7.34
N HIS A 463 10.93 8.35 8.32
CA HIS A 463 11.91 9.42 8.09
C HIS A 463 12.97 9.47 9.19
N ARG A 464 13.96 10.33 8.96
CA ARG A 464 15.10 10.53 9.86
C ARG A 464 15.32 12.00 10.20
N TYR A 465 15.13 12.87 9.22
CA TYR A 465 15.27 14.30 9.37
C TYR A 465 13.97 14.91 9.92
N GLU A 466 14.14 15.92 10.75
CA GLU A 466 13.10 16.59 11.52
C GLU A 466 13.13 18.10 11.26
N PHE A 467 12.04 18.78 11.60
CA PHE A 467 12.04 20.23 11.65
C PHE A 467 13.10 20.74 12.66
N ASN A 468 13.96 21.66 12.23
CA ASN A 468 14.94 22.25 13.13
C ASN A 468 14.30 23.33 14.00
N ASN A 469 14.17 23.03 15.30
CA ASN A 469 13.52 23.90 16.28
C ASN A 469 14.19 25.26 16.48
N GLU A 470 15.44 25.44 16.08
CA GLU A 470 16.12 26.73 16.10
C GLU A 470 15.38 27.78 15.27
N PHE A 471 14.70 27.34 14.19
CA PHE A 471 13.91 28.20 13.31
C PHE A 471 12.42 28.25 13.67
N ARG A 472 11.97 27.55 14.73
CA ARG A 472 10.54 27.44 15.05
C ARG A 472 9.92 28.81 15.36
N ALA A 473 10.54 29.56 16.26
CA ALA A 473 9.98 30.81 16.78
C ALA A 473 9.85 31.89 15.69
N GLU A 474 10.83 31.99 14.78
CA GLU A 474 10.79 32.94 13.67
C GLU A 474 9.74 32.55 12.61
N MET A 475 9.58 31.26 12.31
CA MET A 475 8.58 30.80 11.35
C MET A 475 7.17 31.00 11.89
N GLU A 476 6.95 30.74 13.18
CA GLU A 476 5.68 31.02 13.86
C GLU A 476 5.36 32.52 13.85
N ALA A 477 6.36 33.37 14.13
CA ALA A 477 6.20 34.82 14.07
C ALA A 477 5.88 35.33 12.65
N ALA A 478 6.35 34.63 11.61
CA ALA A 478 6.05 34.92 10.21
C ALA A 478 4.73 34.30 9.71
N GLY A 479 4.02 33.54 10.55
CA GLY A 479 2.67 33.04 10.27
C GLY A 479 2.56 31.55 9.93
N LEU A 480 3.64 30.77 10.02
CA LEU A 480 3.56 29.31 9.97
C LEU A 480 2.96 28.77 11.27
N VAL A 481 1.93 27.92 11.20
CA VAL A 481 1.34 27.31 12.39
C VAL A 481 1.89 25.91 12.57
N ILE A 482 2.47 25.62 13.73
CA ILE A 482 2.81 24.26 14.16
C ILE A 482 1.52 23.59 14.65
N SER A 483 0.86 22.84 13.77
CA SER A 483 -0.46 22.28 14.04
C SER A 483 -0.44 20.94 14.77
N GLY A 484 0.73 20.32 14.90
CA GLY A 484 0.90 19.04 15.56
C GLY A 484 2.34 18.82 16.01
N THR A 485 2.50 18.27 17.21
CA THR A 485 3.82 17.96 17.79
C THR A 485 3.84 16.58 18.40
N SER A 486 5.04 16.04 18.67
CA SER A 486 5.17 14.93 19.62
C SER A 486 4.58 15.32 20.98
N PRO A 487 4.17 14.35 21.84
CA PRO A 487 3.53 14.67 23.12
C PRO A 487 4.38 15.53 24.07
N ASP A 488 5.71 15.45 23.95
CA ASP A 488 6.68 16.27 24.69
C ASP A 488 6.95 17.65 24.04
N GLY A 489 6.31 17.94 22.89
CA GLY A 489 6.45 19.19 22.14
C GLY A 489 7.75 19.34 21.35
N ARG A 490 8.66 18.35 21.43
CA ARG A 490 10.01 18.45 20.85
C ARG A 490 10.00 18.32 19.32
N LEU A 491 9.26 17.38 18.76
CA LEU A 491 9.21 17.14 17.32
C LEU A 491 7.99 17.85 16.73
N VAL A 492 8.20 18.53 15.61
CA VAL A 492 7.10 19.06 14.79
C VAL A 492 6.61 17.93 13.89
N GLU A 493 5.35 17.56 14.05
CA GLU A 493 4.75 16.48 13.26
C GLU A 493 3.91 17.01 12.11
N THR A 494 3.33 18.20 12.25
CA THR A 494 2.58 18.87 11.19
C THR A 494 2.73 20.39 11.24
N VAL A 495 2.69 21.00 10.07
CA VAL A 495 2.65 22.47 9.89
C VAL A 495 1.50 22.84 8.97
N GLU A 496 0.92 24.02 9.15
CA GLU A 496 -0.11 24.55 8.24
C GLU A 496 0.01 26.06 8.07
N LEU A 497 -0.50 26.57 6.94
CA LEU A 497 -0.65 28.00 6.71
C LEU A 497 -2.12 28.39 6.87
N PRO A 498 -2.47 29.18 7.90
CA PRO A 498 -3.84 29.60 8.14
C PRO A 498 -4.32 30.58 7.06
N GLY A 499 -5.65 30.78 6.98
CA GLY A 499 -6.27 31.69 5.99
C GLY A 499 -6.42 31.11 4.59
N ARG A 500 -6.08 29.83 4.39
CA ARG A 500 -6.15 29.13 3.10
C ARG A 500 -7.15 27.97 3.15
N PRO A 501 -7.73 27.54 2.02
CA PRO A 501 -8.68 26.43 2.01
C PRO A 501 -8.10 25.12 2.59
N PHE A 502 -6.87 24.78 2.20
CA PHE A 502 -6.09 23.68 2.74
C PHE A 502 -4.61 23.87 2.35
N HIS A 503 -3.73 24.08 3.31
CA HIS A 503 -2.29 24.20 3.05
C HIS A 503 -1.54 23.63 4.24
N LEU A 504 -1.27 22.33 4.19
CA LEU A 504 -0.87 21.52 5.34
C LEU A 504 0.25 20.56 4.92
N GLY A 505 1.25 20.42 5.78
CA GLY A 505 2.28 19.41 5.67
C GLY A 505 2.26 18.49 6.89
N ALA A 506 2.37 17.18 6.67
CA ALA A 506 2.50 16.18 7.72
C ALA A 506 3.81 15.40 7.56
N GLN A 507 4.54 15.22 8.65
CA GLN A 507 5.81 14.49 8.69
C GLN A 507 5.60 12.98 8.60
N PHE A 508 4.46 12.49 9.09
CA PHE A 508 4.00 11.11 8.95
C PHE A 508 3.40 10.81 7.56
N HIS A 509 3.09 9.54 7.33
CA HIS A 509 2.49 8.98 6.13
C HIS A 509 1.01 8.57 6.38
N PRO A 510 0.06 9.51 6.28
CA PRO A 510 -1.36 9.23 6.50
C PRO A 510 -1.97 8.25 5.48
N GLU A 511 -1.34 8.11 4.32
CA GLU A 511 -1.77 7.25 3.23
C GLU A 511 -1.81 5.77 3.60
N PHE A 512 -0.92 5.31 4.49
CA PHE A 512 -0.86 3.92 4.92
C PHE A 512 -2.10 3.48 5.73
N LYS A 513 -2.79 4.44 6.36
CA LYS A 513 -3.97 4.20 7.18
C LYS A 513 -5.29 4.44 6.45
N SER A 514 -5.26 4.92 5.21
CA SER A 514 -6.48 5.12 4.41
C SER A 514 -7.09 3.78 4.00
N ARG A 515 -8.43 3.70 4.02
CA ARG A 515 -9.22 2.53 3.61
C ARG A 515 -10.34 2.97 2.65
N PRO A 516 -10.84 2.09 1.76
CA PRO A 516 -11.86 2.45 0.77
C PRO A 516 -13.22 2.80 1.39
N ASN A 517 -13.56 2.21 2.54
CA ASN A 517 -14.76 2.51 3.34
C ASN A 517 -14.53 3.60 4.40
N ARG A 518 -13.26 3.97 4.66
CA ARG A 518 -12.84 4.93 5.68
C ARG A 518 -11.63 5.70 5.17
N ALA A 519 -11.88 6.71 4.36
CA ALA A 519 -10.82 7.54 3.80
C ALA A 519 -10.11 8.30 4.93
N HIS A 520 -8.78 8.45 4.80
CA HIS A 520 -8.02 9.17 5.81
C HIS A 520 -8.50 10.65 5.91
N PRO A 521 -8.70 11.21 7.13
CA PRO A 521 -9.30 12.54 7.30
C PRO A 521 -8.58 13.67 6.56
N LEU A 522 -7.24 13.67 6.55
CA LEU A 522 -6.46 14.68 5.83
C LEU A 522 -6.67 14.63 4.31
N PHE A 523 -6.69 13.43 3.72
CA PHE A 523 -6.97 13.28 2.28
C PHE A 523 -8.41 13.70 1.96
N LYS A 524 -9.38 13.33 2.81
CA LYS A 524 -10.77 13.74 2.67
C LYS A 524 -10.92 15.26 2.66
N ALA A 525 -10.27 15.94 3.60
CA ALA A 525 -10.30 17.40 3.71
C ALA A 525 -9.55 18.09 2.56
N PHE A 526 -8.43 17.52 2.11
CA PHE A 526 -7.69 18.00 0.94
C PHE A 526 -8.55 17.96 -0.33
N ILE A 527 -9.17 16.81 -0.65
CA ILE A 527 -10.07 16.70 -1.81
C ILE A 527 -11.27 17.64 -1.70
N ALA A 528 -11.85 17.78 -0.50
CA ALA A 528 -12.94 18.73 -0.27
C ALA A 528 -12.53 20.18 -0.59
N ALA A 529 -11.32 20.59 -0.19
CA ALA A 529 -10.77 21.91 -0.47
C ALA A 529 -10.44 22.09 -1.97
N SER A 530 -9.91 21.06 -2.63
CA SER A 530 -9.65 21.08 -4.08
C SER A 530 -10.94 21.26 -4.89
N LEU A 531 -12.01 20.56 -4.52
CA LEU A 531 -13.32 20.74 -5.14
C LEU A 531 -13.90 22.15 -4.95
N GLN A 532 -13.61 22.80 -3.81
CA GLN A 532 -13.99 24.20 -3.58
C GLN A 532 -13.18 25.16 -4.47
N ASN A 533 -11.87 24.94 -4.56
CA ASN A 533 -10.98 25.71 -5.42
C ASN A 533 -11.43 25.67 -6.90
N ARG A 534 -11.80 24.48 -7.39
CA ARG A 534 -12.37 24.30 -8.72
C ARG A 534 -13.58 25.19 -9.00
N LYS A 535 -14.51 25.25 -8.03
CA LYS A 535 -15.73 26.08 -8.13
C LYS A 535 -15.39 27.56 -8.19
N SER A 536 -14.47 28.02 -7.33
CA SER A 536 -13.99 29.41 -7.31
C SER A 536 -13.31 29.79 -8.62
N ALA A 537 -12.61 28.86 -9.27
CA ALA A 537 -11.98 29.07 -10.58
C ALA A 537 -12.96 29.01 -11.77
N GLY A 538 -14.27 28.84 -11.54
CA GLY A 538 -15.28 28.81 -12.61
C GLY A 538 -15.26 27.57 -13.49
N ARG A 539 -14.49 26.53 -13.12
CA ARG A 539 -14.35 25.27 -13.87
C ARG A 539 -15.49 24.31 -13.52
N SER A 540 -16.71 24.65 -13.95
CA SER A 540 -17.89 23.76 -13.87
C SER A 540 -17.59 22.41 -14.53
N SER A 541 -18.13 21.32 -13.97
CA SER A 541 -18.02 19.96 -14.51
C SER A 541 -18.35 19.93 -16.00
N MET A 542 -17.39 19.53 -16.85
CA MET A 542 -17.72 19.09 -18.20
C MET A 542 -18.48 17.77 -18.11
N ASP A 543 -19.58 17.68 -18.84
CA ASP A 543 -20.42 16.50 -18.95
C ASP A 543 -19.57 15.28 -19.37
N PRO A 544 -19.54 14.19 -18.59
CA PRO A 544 -18.72 13.01 -18.90
C PRO A 544 -19.04 12.37 -20.26
N TYR A 545 -20.18 12.69 -20.87
CA TYR A 545 -20.52 12.22 -22.21
C TYR A 545 -19.76 12.90 -23.36
N LEU A 546 -19.10 14.05 -23.13
CA LEU A 546 -18.31 14.74 -24.14
C LEU A 546 -16.83 14.28 -24.22
N ALA A 547 -16.36 13.52 -23.23
CA ALA A 547 -14.96 13.03 -23.18
C ALA A 547 -14.74 11.70 -23.91
N ALA A 548 -15.81 10.93 -24.18
CA ALA A 548 -15.70 9.61 -24.80
C ALA A 548 -15.31 9.66 -26.30
N ASP A 549 -15.63 10.73 -27.01
CA ASP A 549 -15.37 10.86 -28.45
C ASP A 549 -13.91 11.20 -28.81
N LYS A 550 -13.03 11.43 -27.82
CA LYS A 550 -11.61 11.79 -28.08
C LYS A 550 -10.60 10.67 -27.79
N LYS A 551 -11.02 9.49 -27.33
CA LYS A 551 -10.11 8.35 -27.03
C LYS A 551 -10.16 7.18 -28.01
N VAL A 552 -10.79 7.34 -29.18
CA VAL A 552 -10.66 6.38 -30.30
C VAL A 552 -9.64 6.91 -31.31
N ASN A 553 -8.36 6.81 -30.95
CA ASN A 553 -7.19 6.72 -31.84
C ASN A 553 -5.91 6.99 -31.04
N ARG A 554 -5.38 5.95 -30.37
CA ARG A 554 -3.95 5.62 -30.28
C ARG A 554 -3.74 4.37 -29.44
#